data_AF-A0A948DYT8-F1
#
_entry.id   AF-A0A948DYT8-F1
#
_cell.length_a   1.000
_cell.length_b   1.000
_cell.length_c   1.000
_cell.angle_alpha   90.00
_cell.angle_beta   90.00
_cell.angle_gamma   90.00
#
_symmetry.space_group_name_H-M   'P 1'
#
loop_
_entity.id
_entity.type
_entity.pdbx_description
1 polymer ?
#
loop_
_entity_poly.entity_id
_entity_poly.type
_entity_poly.pdbx_seq_one_letter_code
_entity_poly.pdbx_strand_id
1 'polypeptide(L)' 'DLVNQIKEKALSVKPTIRITRIKDIPDNRVLECAACAKVPYIVTGNKHHFTFKQFKGIRIANPREFLIVFLAEES' A
#
# COMPACT_ATOMS: atom_id res chain seq x y z
N ASP A 1 6.11 -22.64 5.53
CA ASP A 1 6.63 -21.32 5.89
C ASP A 1 5.69 -20.23 5.37
N LEU A 2 5.27 -19.29 6.22
CA LEU A 2 4.26 -18.27 5.90
C LEU A 2 4.72 -17.33 4.78
N VAL A 3 6.02 -17.01 4.75
CA VAL A 3 6.58 -16.09 3.75
C VAL A 3 6.43 -16.64 2.33
N ASN A 4 6.62 -17.94 2.13
CA ASN A 4 6.46 -18.56 0.81
C ASN A 4 4.99 -18.56 0.34
N GLN A 5 4.03 -18.82 1.24
CA GLN A 5 2.60 -18.77 0.90
C GLN A 5 2.16 -17.36 0.47
N ILE A 6 2.73 -16.32 1.09
CA ILE A 6 2.48 -14.93 0.68
C ILE A 6 3.06 -14.66 -0.70
N LYS A 7 4.30 -15.10 -0.98
CA LYS A 7 4.95 -14.89 -2.28
C LYS A 7 4.18 -15.53 -3.43
N GLU A 8 3.61 -16.73 -3.23
CA GLU A 8 2.81 -17.44 -4.24
C GLU A 8 1.54 -16.69 -4.63
N LYS A 9 0.95 -15.93 -3.69
CA LYS A 9 -0.29 -15.17 -3.91
C LYS A 9 -0.07 -13.68 -4.18
N ALA A 10 1.17 -13.20 -4.12
CA ALA A 10 1.50 -11.80 -4.26
C ALA A 10 1.92 -11.47 -5.70
N LEU A 11 1.57 -10.26 -6.14
CA LEU A 11 2.18 -9.66 -7.32
C LEU A 11 3.59 -9.17 -6.97
N SER A 12 4.63 -9.79 -7.55
CA SER A 12 6.00 -9.31 -7.42
C SER A 12 6.22 -8.07 -8.28
N VAL A 13 6.56 -6.95 -7.65
CA VAL A 13 6.78 -5.67 -8.33
C VAL A 13 8.19 -5.18 -8.04
N LYS A 14 8.94 -4.90 -9.11
CA LYS A 14 10.20 -4.16 -9.03
C LYS A 14 9.92 -2.71 -9.40
N PRO A 15 9.92 -1.75 -8.44
CA PRO A 15 9.57 -0.37 -8.75
C PRO A 15 10.56 0.24 -9.73
N THR A 16 10.04 0.89 -10.78
CA THR A 16 10.83 1.57 -11.83
C THR A 16 10.84 3.09 -11.67
N ILE A 17 10.09 3.61 -10.70
CA ILE A 17 10.00 5.03 -10.39
C ILE A 17 10.65 5.33 -9.03
N ARG A 18 11.09 6.57 -8.87
CA ARG A 18 11.54 7.11 -7.58
C ARG A 18 10.56 8.13 -7.05
N ILE A 19 10.25 8.06 -5.76
CA ILE A 19 9.36 9.00 -5.08
C ILE A 19 10.10 9.60 -3.88
N THR A 20 9.96 10.91 -3.71
CA THR A 20 10.49 11.64 -2.55
C THR A 20 9.36 12.49 -1.98
N ARG A 21 8.48 11.85 -1.21
CA ARG A 21 7.27 12.49 -0.66
C ARG A 21 7.24 12.47 0.87
N ILE A 22 7.75 11.40 1.48
CA ILE A 22 7.85 11.19 2.92
C ILE A 22 9.31 11.41 3.34
N LYS A 23 9.54 11.97 4.52
CA LYS A 23 10.89 12.22 5.04
C LYS A 23 11.67 10.92 5.28
N ASP A 24 10.98 9.88 5.74
CA ASP A 24 11.55 8.54 5.88
C ASP A 24 11.67 7.86 4.51
N ILE A 25 12.91 7.53 4.12
CA ILE A 25 13.25 6.99 2.79
C ILE A 25 12.60 5.61 2.57
N PRO A 26 12.67 4.66 3.53
CA PRO A 26 11.93 3.40 3.51
C PRO A 26 10.45 3.52 3.11
N ASP A 27 9.71 4.49 3.65
CA ASP A 27 8.27 4.63 3.38
C ASP A 27 8.00 5.06 1.93
N ASN A 28 8.89 5.85 1.32
CA ASN A 28 8.76 6.18 -0.09
C ASN A 28 8.81 4.93 -0.99
N ARG A 29 9.54 3.88 -0.61
CA ARG A 29 9.60 2.63 -1.39
C ARG A 29 8.24 1.91 -1.43
N VAL A 30 7.42 2.06 -0.40
CA VAL A 30 6.04 1.56 -0.39
C VAL A 30 5.19 2.30 -1.43
N LEU A 31 5.33 3.62 -1.52
CA LEU A 31 4.65 4.43 -2.54
C LEU A 31 5.12 4.06 -3.95
N GLU A 32 6.42 3.83 -4.15
CA GLU A 32 7.00 3.40 -5.42
C GLU A 32 6.41 2.06 -5.86
N CYS A 33 6.35 1.08 -4.95
CA CYS A 33 5.75 -0.22 -5.20
C CYS A 33 4.27 -0.09 -5.54
N ALA A 34 3.49 0.61 -4.72
CA ALA A 34 2.05 0.75 -4.92
C ALA A 34 1.70 1.45 -6.25
N ALA A 35 2.46 2.48 -6.62
CA ALA A 35 2.26 3.19 -7.88
C ALA A 35 2.61 2.32 -9.09
N CYS A 36 3.70 1.54 -9.04
CA CYS A 36 4.03 0.58 -10.10
C CYS A 36 3.02 -0.57 -10.19
N ALA A 37 2.52 -1.03 -9.04
CA ALA A 37 1.52 -2.09 -8.95
C ALA A 37 0.11 -1.64 -9.37
N LYS A 38 -0.13 -0.32 -9.49
CA LYS A 38 -1.43 0.29 -9.79
C LYS A 38 -2.54 -0.16 -8.84
N VAL A 39 -2.21 -0.31 -7.56
CA VAL A 39 -3.17 -0.77 -6.55
C VAL A 39 -4.08 0.36 -6.08
N PRO A 40 -5.32 0.05 -5.67
CA PRO A 40 -6.24 1.07 -5.15
C PRO A 40 -5.92 1.48 -3.70
N TYR A 41 -5.28 0.60 -2.92
CA TYR A 41 -5.01 0.81 -1.50
C TYR A 41 -3.59 0.43 -1.08
N ILE A 42 -3.04 1.18 -0.13
CA ILE A 42 -1.96 0.75 0.77
C ILE A 42 -2.61 0.49 2.13
N VAL A 43 -2.49 -0.74 2.64
CA VAL A 43 -2.98 -1.13 3.96
C VAL A 43 -1.80 -1.24 4.91
N THR A 44 -1.78 -0.43 5.98
CA THR A 44 -0.64 -0.38 6.91
C THR A 44 -1.06 -0.02 8.34
N GLY A 45 -0.38 -0.62 9.32
CA GLY A 45 -0.49 -0.20 10.73
C GLY A 45 0.21 1.14 11.02
N ASN A 46 1.20 1.50 10.20
CA ASN A 46 1.99 2.74 10.36
C ASN A 46 1.39 3.90 9.56
N LYS A 47 0.06 4.01 9.52
CA LYS A 47 -0.65 5.03 8.73
C LYS A 47 -0.20 6.46 9.06
N HIS A 48 0.24 6.71 10.29
CA HIS A 48 0.70 8.02 10.75
C HIS A 48 1.96 8.54 10.05
N HIS A 49 2.79 7.67 9.45
CA HIS A 49 3.92 8.10 8.62
C HIS A 49 3.48 8.77 7.31
N PHE A 50 2.24 8.47 6.88
CA PHE A 50 1.63 9.05 5.70
C PHE A 50 0.78 10.25 6.12
N THR A 51 1.35 11.45 6.05
CA THR A 51 0.67 12.71 6.40
C THR A 51 -0.45 13.12 5.43
N PHE A 52 -0.80 12.25 4.49
CA PHE A 52 -1.83 12.41 3.47
C PHE A 52 -2.69 11.16 3.40
N LYS A 53 -3.97 11.32 3.08
CA LYS A 53 -4.92 10.20 2.99
C LYS A 53 -4.83 9.44 1.67
N GLN A 54 -4.27 10.06 0.63
CA GLN A 54 -4.20 9.51 -0.71
C GLN A 54 -2.93 9.96 -1.43
N PHE A 55 -2.37 9.09 -2.27
CA PHE A 55 -1.23 9.37 -3.12
C PHE A 55 -1.53 8.94 -4.57
N LYS A 56 -1.64 9.89 -5.50
CA LYS A 56 -1.92 9.62 -6.92
C LYS A 56 -3.10 8.65 -7.15
N GLY A 57 -4.20 8.84 -6.42
CA GLY A 57 -5.36 7.95 -6.49
C GLY A 57 -5.34 6.79 -5.48
N ILE A 58 -4.17 6.41 -4.97
CA ILE A 58 -3.97 5.28 -4.05
C ILE A 58 -4.36 5.70 -2.63
N ARG A 59 -5.37 5.06 -2.05
CA ARG A 59 -5.87 5.37 -0.70
C ARG A 59 -4.99 4.71 0.36
N ILE A 60 -4.81 5.37 1.49
CA ILE A 60 -4.00 4.86 2.60
C ILE A 60 -4.92 4.56 3.77
N ALA A 61 -4.99 3.28 4.13
CA ALA A 61 -5.91 2.76 5.12
C ALA A 61 -5.16 1.94 6.17
N ASN A 62 -5.69 1.92 7.39
CA ASN A 62 -5.34 0.86 8.34
C ASN A 62 -6.18 -0.40 8.06
N PRO A 63 -5.81 -1.58 8.62
CA PRO A 63 -6.54 -2.82 8.36
C PRO A 63 -8.04 -2.75 8.69
N ARG A 64 -8.43 -2.05 9.77
CA ARG A 64 -9.85 -1.90 10.15
C ARG A 64 -10.63 -1.08 9.12
N GLU A 65 -10.07 0.04 8.68
CA GLU A 65 -10.68 0.89 7.63
C GLU A 65 -10.82 0.12 6.31
N PHE A 66 -9.79 -0.64 5.92
CA PHE A 66 -9.84 -1.44 4.70
C PHE A 66 -10.90 -2.53 4.77
N LEU A 67 -11.03 -3.22 5.91
CA LEU A 67 -12.05 -4.25 6.11
C LEU A 67 -13.48 -3.69 5.97
N ILE A 68 -13.75 -2.49 6.50
CA ILE A 68 -15.06 -1.84 6.36
C ILE A 68 -15.39 -1.59 4.89
N VAL A 69 -14.43 -1.09 4.11
CA VAL A 69 -14.62 -0.85 2.67
C VAL A 69 -14.83 -2.16 1.92
N PHE A 70 -14.00 -3.17 2.21
CA PHE A 70 -14.09 -4.49 1.57
C PHE A 70 -15.46 -5.12 1.75
N LEU A 71 -16.00 -5.12 2.98
CA LEU A 71 -17.33 -5.66 3.27
C LEU A 71 -18.46 -4.88 2.58
N ALA A 72 -18.29 -3.58 2.39
CA ALA A 72 -19.28 -2.74 1.71
C ALA A 72 -19.28 -2.93 0.18
N GLU A 73 -18.16 -3.34 -0.42
CA GLU A 73 -18.04 -3.61 -1.86
C GLU A 73 -18.54 -5.02 -2.25
N GLU A 74 -18.68 -5.93 -1.27
CA GLU A 74 -19.21 -7.29 -1.44
C GLU A 74 -20.74 -7.38 -1.26
N SER A 75 -21.38 -6.28 -0.85
CA SER A 75 -22.83 -6.14 -0.64
C SER A 75 -23.52 -5.52 -1.86
#